data_AF-A0A349VX80-F1
#
_entry.id   AF-A0A349VX80-F1
#
_cell.length_a   1.000
_cell.length_b   1.000
_cell.length_c   1.000
_cell.angle_alpha   90.00
_cell.angle_beta   90.00
_cell.angle_gamma   90.00
#
_symmetry.space_group_name_H-M   'P 1'
#
loop_
_entity.id
_entity.type
_entity.pdbx_description
1 polymer ?
#
loop_
_entity_poly.entity_id
_entity_poly.type
_entity_poly.pdbx_seq_one_letter_code
_entity_poly.pdbx_strand_id
1 'polypeptide(L)'
;MGRLKNFFSLWFYNGVFLTDGDKHLISASEGKTKALRQWRFEDVKDTSAEKIAAYIQESIQTIDEGKELKPTKSPMKAPAGLLLEALQTDPTFAESFQALTPGKQKEYIEYIDEAKQEKTKQSRIEKIKPLVLAKKGLNDKYK
;
A
#
# COMPACT_ATOMS: atom_id res chain seq x y z
N MET A 1 1.82 22.48 -3.19
CA MET A 1 2.03 23.28 -1.96
C MET A 1 0.68 23.56 -1.32
N GLY A 2 0.43 23.02 -0.12
CA GLY A 2 -0.78 23.32 0.67
C GLY A 2 -0.46 24.37 1.73
N ARG A 3 -1.28 25.42 1.83
CA ARG A 3 -1.08 26.55 2.76
C ARG A 3 -1.98 26.34 3.98
N LEU A 4 -1.41 25.89 5.11
CA LEU A 4 -2.05 25.92 6.43
C LEU A 4 -1.49 27.12 7.19
N LYS A 5 -2.37 27.96 7.73
CA LYS A 5 -2.01 29.21 8.42
C LYS A 5 -1.06 28.89 9.59
N ASN A 6 0.17 29.40 9.49
CA ASN A 6 1.22 29.50 10.53
C ASN A 6 2.32 28.42 10.59
N PHE A 7 2.48 27.56 9.60
CA PHE A 7 3.71 26.75 9.50
C PHE A 7 4.00 26.33 8.07
N PHE A 8 5.27 26.17 7.72
CA PHE A 8 5.70 25.51 6.49
C PHE A 8 6.36 24.18 6.84
N SER A 9 6.18 23.19 5.96
CA SER A 9 6.72 21.85 6.19
C SER A 9 7.53 21.36 5.00
N LEU A 10 8.72 20.83 5.26
CA LEU A 10 9.47 20.06 4.29
C LEU A 10 9.11 18.58 4.40
N TRP A 11 8.88 17.96 3.25
CA TRP A 11 8.52 16.54 3.16
C TRP A 11 9.70 15.77 2.59
N PHE A 12 10.13 14.74 3.31
CA PHE A 12 11.20 13.87 2.91
C PHE A 12 10.66 12.48 2.61
N TYR A 13 10.69 12.10 1.34
CA TYR A 13 10.45 10.72 0.90
C TYR A 13 11.63 9.88 1.38
N ASN A 14 11.36 8.75 2.07
CA ASN A 14 12.37 7.93 2.76
C ASN A 14 13.08 8.64 3.93
N GLY A 15 12.47 9.67 4.52
CA GLY A 15 13.04 10.39 5.66
C GLY A 15 13.29 9.53 6.92
N VAL A 16 12.85 8.27 6.95
CA VAL A 16 13.20 7.30 7.99
C VAL A 16 14.69 6.94 8.03
N PHE A 17 15.41 7.13 6.92
CA PHE A 17 16.85 6.87 6.82
C PHE A 17 17.70 8.10 7.11
N LEU A 18 17.08 9.27 7.29
CA LEU A 18 17.79 10.49 7.63
C LEU A 18 18.25 10.46 9.08
N THR A 19 19.45 10.97 9.31
CA THR A 19 20.06 10.99 10.64
C THR A 19 19.43 12.10 11.48
N ASP A 20 18.34 11.78 12.17
CA ASP A 20 17.59 12.76 12.97
C ASP A 20 18.18 12.95 14.37
N GLY A 21 19.37 13.54 14.45
CA GLY A 21 20.05 13.80 15.73
C GLY A 21 19.28 14.72 16.67
N ASP A 22 18.50 15.65 16.11
CA ASP A 22 17.75 16.66 16.85
C ASP A 22 16.23 16.31 17.01
N LYS A 23 15.77 15.13 16.55
CA LYS A 23 14.36 14.68 16.65
C LYS A 23 13.31 15.58 15.96
N HIS A 24 13.69 16.28 14.89
CA HIS A 24 12.77 17.19 14.19
C HIS A 24 11.83 16.48 13.20
N LEU A 25 12.13 15.24 12.82
CA LEU A 25 11.39 14.49 11.80
C LEU A 25 10.17 13.77 12.37
N ILE A 26 9.01 14.41 12.30
CA ILE A 26 7.75 13.80 12.73
C ILE A 26 7.14 12.93 11.62
N SER A 27 6.61 11.76 11.99
CA SER A 27 5.82 10.93 11.09
C SER A 27 4.45 11.56 10.87
N ALA A 28 4.03 11.76 9.62
CA ALA A 28 2.75 12.40 9.31
C ALA A 28 1.52 11.55 9.66
N SER A 29 1.68 10.25 9.87
CA SER A 29 0.61 9.37 10.34
C SER A 29 1.21 8.22 11.12
N GLU A 30 0.81 8.07 12.38
CA GLU A 30 1.14 6.94 13.24
C GLU A 30 0.70 5.64 12.55
N GLY A 31 1.66 4.89 12.00
CA GLY A 31 1.43 3.54 11.47
C GLY A 31 1.05 3.36 9.99
N LYS A 32 0.73 4.42 9.23
CA LYS A 32 0.31 4.27 7.80
C LYS A 32 1.41 4.53 6.77
N THR A 33 2.30 5.49 7.01
CA THR A 33 3.39 5.82 6.09
C THR A 33 4.74 5.46 6.72
N LYS A 34 5.28 4.29 6.36
CA LYS A 34 6.54 3.77 6.92
C LYS A 34 7.78 4.58 6.52
N ALA A 35 7.71 5.32 5.42
CA ALA A 35 8.87 5.99 4.82
C ALA A 35 8.85 7.52 4.92
N LEU A 36 7.71 8.13 5.19
CA LEU A 36 7.49 9.55 4.94
C LEU A 36 7.66 10.35 6.24
N ARG A 37 8.63 11.26 6.26
CA ARG A 37 8.84 12.21 7.37
C ARG A 37 8.55 13.62 6.92
N GLN A 38 8.01 14.42 7.84
CA GLN A 38 7.87 15.86 7.65
C GLN A 38 8.69 16.58 8.72
N TRP A 39 9.30 17.68 8.33
CA TRP A 39 9.86 18.66 9.26
C TRP A 39 8.96 19.88 9.20
N ARG A 40 8.39 20.28 10.34
CA ARG A 40 7.55 21.49 10.46
C ARG A 40 8.37 22.65 11.02
N PHE A 41 8.18 23.81 10.42
CA PHE A 41 8.79 25.07 10.85
C PHE A 41 7.67 26.06 11.17
N GLU A 42 7.74 26.66 12.35
CA GLU A 42 6.79 27.69 12.81
C GLU A 42 7.28 29.11 12.48
N ASP A 43 8.60 29.32 12.35
CA ASP A 43 9.21 30.62 12.03
C ASP A 43 10.40 30.50 11.06
N VAL A 44 10.54 31.49 10.16
CA VAL A 44 11.63 31.55 9.17
C VAL A 44 13.00 31.81 9.81
N LYS A 45 13.05 32.43 10.99
CA LYS A 45 14.31 32.71 11.70
C LYS A 45 14.90 31.49 12.39
N ASP A 46 14.06 30.51 12.72
CA ASP A 46 14.50 29.22 13.28
C ASP A 46 15.06 28.28 12.18
N THR A 47 14.85 28.67 10.92
CA THR A 47 15.21 27.89 9.75
C THR A 47 16.69 28.05 9.44
N SER A 48 17.53 27.20 10.04
CA SER A 48 18.95 27.11 9.67
C SER A 48 19.07 26.54 8.25
N ALA A 49 19.28 27.41 7.26
CA ALA A 49 19.41 27.03 5.85
C ALA A 49 20.49 25.95 5.63
N GLU A 50 21.56 25.98 6.42
CA GLU A 50 22.64 24.98 6.40
C GLU A 50 22.16 23.59 6.81
N LYS A 51 21.33 23.50 7.86
CA LYS A 51 20.72 22.23 8.28
C LYS A 51 19.80 21.72 7.18
N ILE A 52 18.93 22.56 6.62
CA ILE A 52 18.03 22.15 5.53
C ILE A 52 18.82 21.63 4.33
N ALA A 53 19.88 22.32 3.92
CA ALA A 53 20.71 21.90 2.80
C ALA A 53 21.34 20.52 3.08
N ALA A 54 21.83 20.28 4.30
CA ALA A 54 22.37 18.98 4.70
C ALA A 54 21.33 17.86 4.62
N TYR A 55 20.12 18.06 5.15
CA TYR A 55 19.04 17.07 5.07
C TYR A 55 18.56 16.82 3.63
N ILE A 56 18.56 17.84 2.77
CA ILE A 56 18.24 17.69 1.34
C ILE A 56 19.33 16.86 0.65
N GLN A 57 20.61 17.16 0.89
CA GLN A 57 21.72 16.39 0.32
C GLN A 57 21.71 14.93 0.80
N GLU A 58 21.49 14.69 2.09
CA GLU A 58 21.38 13.33 2.65
C GLU A 58 20.17 12.58 2.08
N SER A 59 19.06 13.26 1.83
CA SER A 59 17.89 12.69 1.15
C SER A 59 18.20 12.30 -0.29
N ILE A 60 18.89 13.17 -1.04
CA ILE A 60 19.32 12.88 -2.42
C ILE A 60 20.27 11.68 -2.43
N GLN A 61 21.24 11.65 -1.52
CA GLN A 61 22.20 10.54 -1.40
C GLN A 61 21.50 9.23 -1.01
N THR A 62 20.52 9.26 -0.11
CA THR A 62 19.73 8.08 0.28
C THR A 62 18.93 7.52 -0.91
N ILE A 63 18.41 8.40 -1.76
CA ILE A 63 17.70 8.03 -3.00
C ILE A 63 18.70 7.46 -4.03
N ASP A 64 19.87 8.08 -4.19
CA ASP A 64 20.95 7.63 -5.08
C ASP A 64 21.53 6.26 -4.65
N GLU A 65 21.72 6.03 -3.35
CA GLU A 65 22.10 4.74 -2.75
C GLU A 65 21.00 3.67 -2.89
N GLY A 66 19.82 4.01 -3.43
CA GLY A 66 18.73 3.06 -3.65
C GLY A 66 18.10 2.52 -2.36
N LYS A 67 18.25 3.24 -1.24
CA LYS A 67 17.59 2.94 0.05
C LYS A 67 16.12 3.33 0.00
N GLU A 68 15.40 2.71 -0.92
CA GLU A 68 13.95 2.79 -0.96
C GLU A 68 13.38 1.70 -0.06
N LEU A 69 12.41 2.05 0.78
CA LEU A 69 11.54 1.05 1.40
C LEU A 69 10.76 0.37 0.27
N LYS A 70 11.34 -0.69 -0.31
CA LYS A 70 10.62 -1.56 -1.25
C LYS A 70 9.34 -1.96 -0.55
N PRO A 71 8.15 -1.65 -1.11
CA PRO A 71 6.91 -2.10 -0.52
C PRO A 71 7.03 -3.61 -0.40
N THR A 72 7.09 -4.08 0.84
CA THR A 72 7.13 -5.50 1.14
C THR A 72 5.82 -6.02 0.57
N LYS A 73 5.90 -6.75 -0.55
CA LYS A 73 4.76 -7.44 -1.13
C LYS A 73 4.23 -8.32 -0.01
N SER A 74 3.11 -7.91 0.60
CA SER A 74 2.50 -8.69 1.66
C SER A 74 2.30 -10.10 1.13
N PRO A 75 2.66 -11.15 1.90
CA PRO A 75 2.46 -12.51 1.45
C PRO A 75 1.01 -12.66 1.04
N MET A 76 0.83 -13.16 -0.17
CA MET A 76 -0.48 -13.33 -0.76
C MET A 76 -1.28 -14.30 0.10
N LYS A 77 -2.44 -13.88 0.59
CA LYS A 77 -3.32 -14.76 1.36
C LYS A 77 -3.76 -15.87 0.40
N ALA A 78 -3.52 -17.13 0.76
CA ALA A 78 -3.98 -18.26 -0.04
C ALA A 78 -5.51 -18.38 0.05
N PRO A 79 -6.19 -18.83 -1.02
CA PRO A 79 -7.61 -19.14 -0.95
C PRO A 79 -7.84 -20.28 0.04
N ALA A 80 -8.84 -20.14 0.92
CA ALA A 80 -9.18 -21.11 1.95
C ALA A 80 -10.70 -21.30 2.07
N GLY A 81 -11.12 -22.42 2.67
CA GLY A 81 -12.54 -22.79 2.84
C GLY A 81 -13.25 -22.99 1.51
N LEU A 82 -14.49 -22.48 1.40
CA LEU A 82 -15.36 -22.65 0.23
C LEU A 82 -14.73 -22.20 -1.10
N LEU A 83 -13.83 -21.22 -1.09
CA LEU A 83 -13.14 -20.79 -2.30
C LEU A 83 -12.17 -21.87 -2.80
N LEU A 84 -11.44 -22.53 -1.88
CA LEU A 84 -10.55 -23.63 -2.23
C LEU A 84 -11.33 -24.82 -2.77
N GLU A 85 -12.45 -25.17 -2.14
CA GLU A 85 -13.34 -26.26 -2.59
C GLU A 85 -13.88 -25.98 -4.00
N ALA A 86 -14.29 -24.74 -4.28
CA ALA A 86 -14.73 -24.34 -5.62
C ALA A 86 -13.62 -24.42 -6.67
N LEU A 87 -12.38 -24.07 -6.32
CA LEU A 87 -11.21 -24.20 -7.20
C LEU A 87 -10.86 -25.68 -7.44
N GLN A 88 -11.00 -26.54 -6.44
CA GLN A 88 -10.75 -27.98 -6.59
C GLN A 88 -11.84 -28.69 -7.39
N THR A 89 -13.08 -28.23 -7.26
CA THR A 89 -14.23 -28.81 -7.98
C THR A 89 -14.23 -28.44 -9.46
N ASP A 90 -13.74 -27.25 -9.80
CA ASP A 90 -13.78 -26.71 -11.17
C ASP A 90 -12.37 -26.31 -11.66
N PRO A 91 -11.68 -27.19 -12.40
CA PRO A 91 -10.30 -26.95 -12.83
C PRO A 91 -10.18 -25.72 -13.74
N THR A 92 -11.16 -25.49 -14.62
CA THR A 92 -11.21 -24.31 -15.50
C THR A 92 -11.24 -23.01 -14.72
N PHE A 93 -12.04 -22.97 -13.64
CA PHE A 93 -12.08 -21.84 -12.72
C PHE A 93 -10.74 -21.68 -11.99
N ALA A 94 -10.10 -22.77 -11.55
CA ALA A 94 -8.79 -22.72 -10.91
C ALA A 94 -7.68 -22.19 -11.82
N GLU A 95 -7.62 -22.64 -13.07
CA GLU A 95 -6.66 -22.13 -14.06
C GLU A 95 -6.90 -20.65 -14.36
N SER A 96 -8.15 -20.26 -14.53
CA SER A 96 -8.52 -18.87 -14.78
C SER A 96 -8.19 -17.97 -13.58
N PHE A 97 -8.42 -18.46 -12.36
CA PHE A 97 -8.07 -17.76 -11.13
C PHE A 97 -6.55 -17.59 -10.99
N GLN A 98 -5.78 -18.65 -11.23
CA GLN A 98 -4.32 -18.60 -11.20
C GLN A 98 -3.73 -17.70 -12.30
N ALA A 99 -4.40 -17.59 -13.44
CA ALA A 99 -3.99 -16.69 -14.53
C ALA A 99 -4.24 -15.19 -14.23
N LEU A 100 -5.00 -14.86 -13.18
CA LEU A 100 -5.20 -13.46 -12.75
C LEU A 100 -3.93 -12.89 -12.11
N THR A 101 -3.78 -11.57 -12.16
CA THR A 101 -2.70 -10.88 -11.44
C THR A 101 -2.87 -11.04 -9.93
N PRO A 102 -1.77 -11.03 -9.15
CA PRO A 102 -1.83 -11.25 -7.70
C PRO A 102 -2.72 -10.25 -6.97
N GLY A 103 -2.84 -9.02 -7.49
CA GLY A 103 -3.78 -8.02 -6.97
C GLY A 103 -5.25 -8.42 -7.14
N LYS A 104 -5.62 -8.95 -8.31
CA LYS A 104 -7.00 -9.40 -8.59
C LYS A 104 -7.36 -10.64 -7.76
N GLN A 105 -6.46 -11.60 -7.66
CA GLN A 105 -6.65 -12.78 -6.80
C GLN A 105 -6.84 -12.37 -5.33
N LYS A 106 -6.03 -11.43 -4.80
CA LYS A 106 -6.19 -10.92 -3.44
C LYS A 106 -7.57 -10.27 -3.24
N GLU A 107 -8.01 -9.44 -4.18
CA GLU A 107 -9.31 -8.78 -4.16
C GLU A 107 -10.46 -9.80 -4.08
N TYR A 108 -10.40 -10.87 -4.88
CA TYR A 108 -11.39 -11.95 -4.81
C TYR A 108 -11.36 -12.69 -3.48
N ILE A 109 -10.18 -13.01 -2.95
CA ILE A 109 -10.06 -13.71 -1.66
C ILE A 109 -10.64 -12.85 -0.54
N GLU A 110 -10.32 -11.56 -0.50
CA GLU A 110 -10.85 -10.62 0.49
C GLU A 110 -12.36 -10.45 0.35
N TYR A 111 -12.88 -10.39 -0.89
CA TYR A 111 -14.31 -10.37 -1.16
C TYR A 111 -15.02 -11.64 -0.66
N ILE A 112 -14.42 -12.82 -0.74
CA ILE A 112 -15.06 -14.01 -0.15
C ILE A 112 -14.90 -14.02 1.38
N ASP A 113 -13.74 -13.65 1.90
CA ASP A 113 -13.41 -13.69 3.34
C ASP A 113 -14.22 -12.68 4.16
N GLU A 114 -14.58 -11.54 3.58
CA GLU A 114 -15.43 -10.52 4.21
C GLU A 114 -16.84 -11.04 4.55
N ALA A 115 -17.35 -12.03 3.82
CA ALA A 115 -18.64 -12.63 4.12
C ALA A 115 -18.53 -13.61 5.30
N LYS A 116 -19.22 -13.33 6.42
CA LYS A 116 -19.20 -14.22 7.61
C LYS A 116 -20.06 -15.48 7.47
N GLN A 117 -21.13 -15.42 6.68
CA GLN A 117 -22.07 -16.53 6.49
C GLN A 117 -21.67 -17.37 5.27
N GLU A 118 -21.71 -18.70 5.42
CA GLU A 118 -21.34 -19.65 4.36
C GLU A 118 -22.24 -19.53 3.12
N LYS A 119 -23.56 -19.34 3.29
CA LYS A 119 -24.47 -19.08 2.17
C LYS A 119 -24.05 -17.86 1.35
N THR A 120 -23.66 -16.78 2.02
CA THR A 120 -23.19 -15.56 1.36
C THR A 120 -21.86 -15.79 0.66
N LYS A 121 -20.94 -16.58 1.25
CA LYS A 121 -19.68 -16.96 0.59
C LYS A 121 -19.95 -17.73 -0.71
N GLN A 122 -20.85 -18.70 -0.70
CA GLN A 122 -21.24 -19.46 -1.89
C GLN A 122 -21.82 -18.54 -2.99
N SER A 123 -22.80 -17.68 -2.65
CA SER A 123 -23.36 -16.74 -3.63
C SER A 123 -22.32 -15.76 -4.18
N ARG A 124 -21.33 -15.35 -3.36
CA ARG A 124 -20.20 -14.52 -3.83
C ARG A 124 -19.31 -15.32 -4.80
N ILE A 125 -19.01 -16.59 -4.53
CA ILE A 125 -18.23 -17.46 -5.42
C ILE A 125 -18.93 -17.62 -6.77
N GLU A 126 -20.22 -17.93 -6.78
CA GLU A 126 -21.02 -18.06 -8.00
C GLU A 126 -21.02 -16.77 -8.84
N LYS A 127 -21.08 -15.61 -8.17
CA LYS A 127 -21.02 -14.31 -8.83
C LYS A 127 -19.66 -13.99 -9.44
N ILE A 128 -18.56 -14.39 -8.79
CA ILE A 128 -17.20 -14.13 -9.31
C ILE A 128 -16.75 -15.14 -10.36
N LYS A 129 -17.32 -16.35 -10.37
CA LYS A 129 -17.00 -17.41 -11.35
C LYS A 129 -16.97 -16.91 -12.80
N PRO A 130 -18.03 -16.25 -13.34
CA PRO A 130 -17.99 -15.72 -14.71
C PRO A 130 -16.98 -14.58 -14.90
N LEU A 131 -16.68 -13.79 -13.88
CA LEU A 131 -15.69 -12.71 -13.97
C LEU A 131 -14.26 -13.25 -14.05
N VAL A 132 -13.95 -14.25 -13.24
CA VAL A 132 -12.66 -14.93 -13.21
C VAL A 132 -12.42 -15.67 -14.52
N LEU A 133 -13.43 -16.39 -15.03
CA LEU A 133 -13.37 -17.03 -16.35
C LEU A 133 -13.13 -16.00 -17.48
N ALA A 134 -13.70 -14.80 -17.35
CA ALA A 134 -13.45 -13.69 -18.27
C ALA A 134 -12.13 -12.94 -18.00
N LYS A 135 -11.30 -13.39 -17.05
CA LYS A 135 -10.04 -12.75 -16.60
C LYS A 135 -10.21 -11.29 -16.15
N LYS A 136 -11.43 -10.90 -15.75
CA LYS A 136 -11.75 -9.57 -15.22
C LYS A 136 -11.47 -9.51 -13.73
N GLY A 137 -11.24 -8.31 -13.21
CA GLY A 137 -11.22 -8.05 -11.76
C GLY A 137 -12.64 -7.81 -11.23
N LEU A 138 -12.82 -7.83 -9.91
CA LEU A 138 -14.12 -7.53 -9.30
C LEU A 138 -14.51 -6.08 -9.59
N ASN A 139 -13.53 -5.18 -9.53
CA ASN A 139 -13.68 -3.75 -9.77
C ASN A 139 -13.41 -3.29 -11.22
N ASP A 140 -13.23 -4.22 -12.16
CA ASP A 140 -12.91 -3.93 -13.57
C ASP A 140 -14.07 -3.22 -14.29
N LYS A 141 -15.29 -3.26 -13.74
CA LYS A 141 -16.46 -2.53 -14.27
C LYS A 141 -16.42 -1.02 -14.04
N TYR A 142 -15.54 -0.51 -13.18
CA TYR A 142 -15.47 0.92 -12.83
C TYR A 142 -14.17 1.59 -13.32
N LYS A 143 -13.51 1.00 -14.32
CA LYS A 143 -12.30 1.55 -14.94
C LYS A 143 -12.52 1.91 -16.39
#